data_AF-A0A920LTK5-F1
#
_entry.id   AF-A0A920LTK5-F1
#
_cell.length_a   1.000
_cell.length_b   1.000
_cell.length_c   1.000
_cell.angle_alpha   90.00
_cell.angle_beta   90.00
_cell.angle_gamma   90.00
#
_symmetry.space_group_name_H-M   'P 1'
#
loop_
_entity.id
_entity.type
_entity.pdbx_description
1 polymer ?
#
loop_
_entity_poly.entity_id
_entity_poly.type
_entity_poly.pdbx_seq_one_letter_code
_entity_poly.pdbx_strand_id
1 'polypeptide(L)'
;MLSQLKSFSKFGVICGSGKEPLRIAKLLSEAGNSVFIIRLLGEADADYSDFTQIDLNIGQLEKMARELVKKGCTEVILSGKINNLSLLKIKPDFTALKILSQKGQMGDNSLLKRFRNF
;
A
#
# COMPACT_ATOMS: atom_id res chain seq x y z
N MET A 1 20.87 4.91 26.65
CA MET A 1 20.03 3.74 26.31
C MET A 1 18.60 4.22 26.00
N LEU A 2 18.48 5.10 25.00
CA LEU A 2 17.18 5.53 24.47
C LEU A 2 16.93 4.65 23.25
N SER A 3 16.41 3.44 23.48
CA SER A 3 15.94 2.55 22.43
C SER A 3 14.95 3.32 21.57
N GLN A 4 15.29 3.46 20.29
CA GLN A 4 14.61 4.26 19.28
C GLN A 4 13.09 4.28 19.47
N LEU A 5 12.54 5.46 19.74
CA LEU A 5 11.10 5.70 19.71
C LEU A 5 10.59 5.29 18.32
N LYS A 6 9.94 4.13 18.24
CA LYS A 6 9.34 3.62 17.01
C LYS A 6 8.20 4.58 16.64
N SER A 7 8.42 5.41 15.62
CA SER A 7 7.39 6.30 15.13
C SER A 7 6.26 5.46 14.52
N PHE A 8 5.05 5.58 15.07
CA PHE A 8 3.87 4.95 14.48
C PHE A 8 3.50 5.71 13.20
N SER A 9 3.39 4.98 12.09
CA SER A 9 2.99 5.52 10.80
C SER A 9 1.59 5.03 10.44
N LYS A 10 0.95 5.73 9.50
CA LYS A 10 -0.27 5.25 8.86
C LYS A 10 0.03 4.79 7.45
N PHE A 11 -0.17 3.51 7.20
CA PHE A 11 0.12 2.87 5.92
C PHE A 11 -1.12 2.80 5.06
N GLY A 12 -0.99 3.21 3.80
CA GLY A 12 -1.90 2.84 2.74
C GLY A 12 -1.36 1.61 2.00
N VAL A 13 -2.10 0.51 1.97
CA VAL A 13 -1.71 -0.69 1.22
C VAL A 13 -2.63 -0.83 0.01
N ILE A 14 -2.07 -0.72 -1.18
CA ILE A 14 -2.76 -0.95 -2.45
C ILE A 14 -2.59 -2.43 -2.80
N CYS A 15 -3.69 -3.16 -2.81
CA CYS A 15 -3.73 -4.62 -2.87
C CYS A 15 -4.14 -5.09 -4.26
N GLY A 16 -3.24 -5.81 -4.94
CA GLY A 16 -3.56 -6.74 -6.02
C GLY A 16 -3.89 -8.13 -5.49
N SER A 17 -3.82 -9.13 -6.38
CA SER A 17 -4.10 -10.54 -6.04
C SER A 17 -2.99 -11.20 -5.22
N GLY A 18 -3.35 -12.26 -4.50
CA GLY A 18 -2.48 -13.12 -3.72
C GLY A 18 -2.53 -12.84 -2.21
N LYS A 19 -1.79 -13.66 -1.45
CA LYS A 19 -1.81 -13.65 0.03
C LYS A 19 -0.91 -12.58 0.66
N GLU A 20 0.08 -12.11 -0.09
CA GLU A 20 1.13 -11.22 0.42
C GLU A 20 0.61 -9.86 0.92
N PRO A 21 -0.33 -9.17 0.25
CA PRO A 21 -0.77 -7.85 0.70
C PRO A 21 -1.51 -7.93 2.05
N LEU A 22 -2.34 -8.96 2.26
CA LEU A 22 -3.00 -9.21 3.55
C LEU A 22 -1.99 -9.54 4.65
N ARG A 23 -0.97 -10.33 4.35
CA ARG A 23 0.10 -10.64 5.30
C ARG A 23 0.83 -9.37 5.75
N ILE A 24 1.18 -8.49 4.81
CA ILE A 24 1.81 -7.20 5.10
C ILE A 24 0.90 -6.32 5.98
N ALA A 25 -0.39 -6.21 5.63
CA ALA A 25 -1.36 -5.44 6.41
C ALA A 25 -1.45 -5.91 7.87
N LYS A 26 -1.51 -7.23 8.09
CA LYS A 26 -1.53 -7.83 9.44
C LYS A 26 -0.24 -7.53 10.21
N LEU A 27 0.93 -7.75 9.60
CA LEU A 27 2.22 -7.47 10.24
C LEU A 27 2.37 -5.99 10.63
N LEU A 28 1.91 -5.06 9.79
CA LEU A 28 1.95 -3.63 10.10
C LEU A 28 1.04 -3.28 11.26
N SER A 29 -0.17 -3.84 11.28
CA SER A 29 -1.15 -3.65 12.37
C SER A 29 -0.65 -4.23 13.68
N GLU A 30 -0.12 -5.46 13.67
CA GLU A 30 0.49 -6.13 14.83
C GLU A 30 1.69 -5.33 15.37
N ALA A 31 2.43 -4.67 14.49
CA ALA A 31 3.53 -3.79 14.84
C ALA A 31 3.09 -2.44 15.44
N GLY A 32 1.77 -2.20 15.59
CA GLY A 32 1.14 -1.02 16.18
C GLY A 32 0.83 0.11 15.19
N ASN A 33 0.97 -0.12 13.89
CA ASN A 33 0.70 0.91 12.88
C ASN A 33 -0.79 0.89 12.47
N SER A 34 -1.29 2.05 12.05
CA SER A 34 -2.61 2.11 11.41
C SER A 34 -2.50 1.71 9.94
N VAL A 35 -3.46 0.92 9.45
CA VAL A 35 -3.49 0.44 8.06
C VAL A 35 -4.81 0.82 7.39
N PHE A 36 -4.70 1.36 6.17
CA PHE A 36 -5.81 1.64 5.28
C PHE A 36 -5.61 0.84 3.98
N ILE A 37 -6.63 0.10 3.57
CA ILE A 37 -6.55 -0.79 2.41
C ILE A 37 -7.23 -0.13 1.21
N ILE A 38 -6.55 -0.19 0.06
CA ILE A 38 -7.15 0.06 -1.25
C ILE A 38 -7.14 -1.27 -2.00
N ARG A 39 -8.30 -1.89 -2.15
CA ARG A 39 -8.47 -3.10 -2.96
C ARG A 39 -8.59 -2.72 -4.41
N LEU A 40 -7.72 -3.28 -5.25
CA LEU A 40 -7.85 -3.13 -6.69
C LEU A 40 -8.98 -4.03 -7.18
N LEU A 41 -10.06 -3.42 -7.66
CA LEU A 41 -11.24 -4.12 -8.18
C LEU A 41 -10.86 -5.10 -9.29
N GLY A 42 -11.33 -6.34 -9.16
CA GLY A 42 -11.02 -7.44 -10.09
C GLY A 42 -9.63 -8.07 -9.89
N GLU A 43 -8.82 -7.58 -8.95
CA GLU A 43 -7.49 -8.12 -8.65
C GLU A 43 -7.38 -8.59 -7.19
N ALA A 44 -7.78 -7.75 -6.21
CA ALA A 44 -7.71 -8.12 -4.80
C ALA A 44 -8.67 -9.27 -4.46
N ASP A 45 -8.11 -10.40 -4.03
CA ASP A 45 -8.81 -11.68 -3.83
C ASP A 45 -8.82 -12.15 -2.36
N ALA A 46 -8.07 -11.50 -1.47
CA ALA A 46 -8.07 -11.79 -0.05
C ALA A 46 -9.18 -11.02 0.71
N ASP A 47 -9.47 -11.47 1.94
CA ASP A 47 -10.41 -10.81 2.85
C ASP A 47 -9.68 -9.77 3.72
N TYR A 48 -10.12 -8.51 3.63
CA TYR A 48 -9.59 -7.38 4.38
C TYR A 48 -10.63 -6.76 5.31
N SER A 49 -11.67 -7.51 5.69
CA SER A 49 -12.78 -7.02 6.53
C SER A 49 -12.34 -6.49 7.90
N ASP A 50 -11.18 -6.92 8.40
CA ASP A 50 -10.56 -6.43 9.64
C ASP A 50 -9.97 -5.01 9.51
N PHE A 51 -9.89 -4.46 8.29
CA PHE A 51 -9.26 -3.17 8.01
C PHE A 51 -10.27 -2.15 7.46
N THR A 52 -9.99 -0.86 7.69
CA THR A 52 -10.67 0.18 6.92
C THR A 52 -10.24 0.04 5.46
N GLN A 53 -11.19 -0.13 4.56
CA GLN A 53 -10.93 -0.46 3.17
C GLN A 53 -11.82 0.32 2.19
N ILE A 54 -11.32 0.50 0.97
CA ILE A 54 -12.11 0.94 -0.19
C ILE A 54 -11.73 0.11 -1.41
N ASP A 55 -12.68 -0.01 -2.32
CA ASP A 55 -12.48 -0.66 -3.61
C ASP A 55 -12.28 0.41 -4.70
N LEU A 56 -11.19 0.31 -5.48
CA LEU A 56 -10.88 1.22 -6.58
C LEU A 56 -10.38 0.45 -7.81
N ASN A 57 -10.66 0.95 -9.00
CA ASN A 57 -10.08 0.40 -10.23
C ASN A 57 -8.62 0.85 -10.38
N ILE A 58 -7.76 0.02 -10.97
CA ILE A 58 -6.32 0.30 -11.15
C ILE A 58 -6.02 1.63 -11.86
N GLY A 59 -6.87 2.06 -12.79
CA GLY A 59 -6.73 3.33 -13.51
C GLY A 59 -7.07 4.57 -12.69
N GLN A 60 -7.63 4.44 -11.49
CA GLN A 60 -8.09 5.56 -10.65
C GLN A 60 -6.98 6.12 -9.75
N LEU A 61 -5.75 6.26 -10.27
CA LEU A 61 -4.56 6.67 -9.51
C LEU A 61 -4.77 7.98 -8.74
N GLU A 62 -5.36 8.98 -9.38
CA GLU A 62 -5.65 10.28 -8.75
C GLU A 62 -6.62 10.12 -7.56
N LYS A 63 -7.63 9.26 -7.69
CA LYS A 63 -8.58 8.96 -6.61
C LYS A 63 -7.90 8.18 -5.49
N MET A 64 -7.02 7.22 -5.80
CA MET A 64 -6.21 6.51 -4.80
C MET A 64 -5.37 7.50 -4.00
N ALA A 65 -4.63 8.39 -4.67
CA ALA A 65 -3.81 9.41 -4.04
C ALA A 65 -4.63 10.33 -3.12
N ARG A 66 -5.80 10.81 -3.59
CA ARG A 66 -6.71 11.62 -2.76
C ARG A 66 -7.20 10.88 -1.52
N GLU A 67 -7.58 9.60 -1.64
CA GLU A 67 -8.05 8.81 -0.50
C GLU A 67 -6.91 8.54 0.50
N LEU A 68 -5.69 8.26 0.01
CA LEU A 68 -4.51 8.11 0.86
C LEU A 68 -4.23 9.38 1.67
N VAL A 69 -4.24 10.55 1.02
CA VAL A 69 -4.06 11.86 1.68
C VAL A 69 -5.19 12.14 2.65
N LYS A 70 -6.45 11.95 2.25
CA LYS A 70 -7.64 12.17 3.08
C LYS A 70 -7.64 11.29 4.33
N LYS A 71 -7.11 10.07 4.23
CA LYS A 71 -6.95 9.15 5.36
C LYS A 71 -5.69 9.43 6.17
N GLY A 72 -4.83 10.36 5.76
CA GLY A 72 -3.59 10.70 6.46
C GLY A 72 -2.53 9.61 6.38
N CYS A 73 -2.49 8.84 5.28
CA CYS A 73 -1.45 7.84 5.08
C CYS A 73 -0.12 8.55 4.80
N THR A 74 0.91 8.21 5.55
CA THR A 74 2.26 8.77 5.42
C THR A 74 3.21 7.84 4.69
N GLU A 75 2.86 6.55 4.66
CA GLU A 75 3.61 5.48 3.97
C GLU A 75 2.66 4.74 3.03
N VAL A 76 3.14 4.35 1.86
CA VAL A 76 2.34 3.63 0.86
C VAL A 76 3.06 2.38 0.41
N ILE A 77 2.35 1.25 0.37
CA ILE A 77 2.85 -0.03 -0.11
C ILE A 77 1.96 -0.52 -1.23
N LEU A 78 2.55 -0.96 -2.33
CA LEU A 78 1.87 -1.69 -3.39
C LEU A 78 2.30 -3.15 -3.28
N SER A 79 1.35 -4.07 -3.19
CA SER A 79 1.65 -5.49 -3.08
C SER A 79 0.59 -6.33 -3.79
N GLY A 80 1.02 -7.49 -4.28
CA GLY A 80 0.18 -8.43 -5.03
C GLY A 80 0.37 -8.33 -6.54
N LYS A 81 -0.19 -9.30 -7.26
CA LYS A 81 -0.09 -9.36 -8.72
C LYS A 81 -1.27 -8.65 -9.36
N ILE A 82 -1.03 -8.06 -10.53
CA ILE A 82 -2.07 -7.58 -11.44
C ILE A 82 -2.15 -8.57 -12.59
N ASN A 83 -3.28 -9.26 -12.71
CA ASN A 83 -3.49 -10.28 -13.73
C ASN A 83 -4.05 -9.68 -15.02
N ASN A 84 -4.81 -8.59 -14.94
CA ASN A 84 -5.40 -7.96 -16.10
C ASN A 84 -4.57 -6.76 -16.60
N LEU A 85 -3.56 -7.06 -17.43
CA LEU A 85 -2.69 -6.03 -18.04
C LEU A 85 -3.43 -5.09 -19.01
N SER A 86 -4.63 -5.45 -19.49
CA SER A 86 -5.40 -4.53 -20.35
C SER A 86 -5.87 -3.29 -19.59
N LEU A 87 -5.95 -3.35 -18.25
CA LEU A 87 -6.31 -2.22 -17.40
C LEU A 87 -5.15 -1.24 -17.17
N LEU A 88 -3.90 -1.66 -17.44
CA LEU A 88 -2.70 -0.80 -17.39
C LEU A 88 -2.56 0.09 -18.63
N LYS A 89 -3.41 -0.09 -19.65
CA LYS A 89 -3.42 0.76 -20.86
C LYS A 89 -3.89 2.20 -20.59
N ILE A 90 -4.39 2.47 -19.38
CA ILE A 90 -4.65 3.82 -18.88
C ILE A 90 -3.28 4.42 -18.57
N LYS A 91 -2.81 5.35 -19.42
CA LYS A 91 -1.50 6.00 -19.29
C LYS A 91 -1.25 6.41 -17.82
N PRO A 92 -0.23 5.86 -17.14
CA PRO A 92 0.10 6.30 -15.80
C PRO A 92 0.52 7.76 -15.90
N ASP A 93 -0.32 8.64 -15.36
CA ASP A 93 -0.07 10.07 -15.36
C ASP A 93 1.19 10.32 -14.52
N PHE A 94 2.31 10.55 -15.22
CA PHE A 94 3.66 10.71 -14.66
C PHE A 94 3.73 11.75 -13.53
N THR A 95 2.76 12.66 -13.50
CA THR A 95 2.60 13.70 -12.48
C THR A 95 2.44 13.12 -11.07
N ALA A 96 1.68 12.02 -10.90
CA ALA A 96 1.47 11.39 -9.59
C ALA A 96 2.69 10.60 -9.11
N LEU A 97 3.36 9.89 -10.03
CA LEU A 97 4.63 9.20 -9.76
C LEU A 97 5.73 10.20 -9.35
N LYS A 98 5.75 11.39 -9.95
CA LYS A 98 6.73 12.44 -9.64
C LYS A 98 6.53 13.05 -8.25
N ILE A 99 5.29 13.09 -7.74
CA ILE A 99 4.99 13.55 -6.37
C ILE A 99 5.33 12.45 -5.34
N LEU A 100 5.04 11.18 -5.66
CA LEU A 100 5.39 10.04 -4.81
C LEU A 100 6.92 9.82 -4.74
N SER A 101 7.63 9.94 -5.86
CA SER A 101 9.09 9.82 -5.93
C SER A 101 9.85 10.93 -5.20
N GLN A 102 9.24 12.08 -4.95
CA GLN A 102 9.88 13.18 -4.21
C GLN A 102 9.67 13.08 -2.69
N LYS A 103 8.72 12.25 -2.22
CA LYS A 103 8.38 12.13 -0.80
C LYS A 103 8.46 10.72 -0.22
N GLY A 104 8.56 9.67 -1.04
CA GLY A 104 8.64 8.28 -0.57
C GLY A 104 9.72 7.52 -1.31
N GLN A 105 10.55 6.76 -0.57
CA GLN A 105 11.40 5.73 -1.15
C GLN A 105 10.48 4.67 -1.74
N MET A 106 10.27 4.71 -3.05
CA MET A 106 9.54 3.68 -3.78
C MET A 106 10.46 2.46 -3.86
N GLY A 107 10.42 1.65 -2.79
CA GLY A 107 11.25 0.47 -2.62
C GLY A 107 10.71 -0.69 -3.45
N ASP A 108 11.15 -0.76 -4.70
CA ASP A 108 11.13 -2.00 -5.46
C ASP A 108 12.09 -2.99 -4.76
N ASN A 109 11.52 -4.01 -4.12
CA ASN A 109 12.22 -5.22 -3.65
C ASN A 109 13.34 -5.12 -2.57
N SER A 110 13.40 -4.07 -1.74
CA SER A 110 14.42 -3.95 -0.67
C SER A 110 13.91 -4.07 0.78
N LEU A 111 12.59 -4.22 1.01
CA LEU A 111 12.02 -4.29 2.36
C LEU A 111 12.00 -5.69 3.00
N LEU A 112 12.60 -6.71 2.36
CA LEU A 112 12.78 -8.05 2.94
C LEU A 112 14.07 -8.23 3.77
N LYS A 113 14.79 -7.16 4.11
CA LYS A 113 16.01 -7.25 4.96
C LYS A 113 15.93 -6.56 6.32
N ARG A 114 14.76 -6.06 6.75
CA ARG A 114 14.64 -5.33 8.04
C ARG A 114 13.95 -6.10 9.18
N PHE A 115 13.39 -7.29 8.92
CA PHE A 115 12.73 -8.11 9.95
C PHE A 115 13.27 -9.54 10.02
N ARG A 116 14.60 -9.69 9.98
CA ARG A 116 15.26 -10.90 10.50
C ARG A 116 15.85 -10.55 11.86
N ASN A 117 14.99 -10.66 12.88
CA ASN A 117 15.26 -10.89 14.29
C ASN A 117 14.06 -10.34 15.09
N PHE A 118 12.99 -11.13 15.17
CA PHE A 118 12.22 -11.46 16.37
C PHE A 118 11.42 -12.72 16.05
#